data_AF-A0AAV0R158-F1
#
_entry.id   AF-A0AAV0R158-F1
#
_cell.length_a   1.000
_cell.length_b   1.000
_cell.length_c   1.000
_cell.angle_alpha   90.00
_cell.angle_beta   90.00
_cell.angle_gamma   90.00
#
_symmetry.space_group_name_H-M   'P 1'
#
loop_
_entity.id
_entity.type
_entity.pdbx_description
1 polymer ?
#
loop_
_entity_poly.entity_id
_entity_poly.type
_entity_poly.pdbx_seq_one_letter_code
_entity_poly.pdbx_strand_id
1 'polypeptide(L)'
;MVDFIADYYRKIETYPVLSQVQPAYLHSQLPQTPPYRPEPMDAIMKDVQSQIIPGITHWLSPNFFGFFPATVSTAAFLGEMLCTCFNSVGFNWLASPASTELEMVVMDWLAHALKLPSSFMFSGKCQPLINP
;
A
#
# COMPACT_ATOMS: atom_id res chain seq x y z
N MET A 1 -11.87 -2.28 -10.90
CA MET A 1 -11.14 -1.97 -9.66
C MET A 1 -10.62 -0.54 -9.66
N VAL A 2 -9.84 -0.11 -10.66
CA VAL A 2 -9.35 1.28 -10.75
C VAL A 2 -10.48 2.31 -10.66
N ASP A 3 -11.56 2.12 -11.43
CA ASP A 3 -12.72 3.04 -11.39
C ASP A 3 -13.37 3.12 -10.00
N PHE A 4 -13.50 1.98 -9.31
CA PHE A 4 -14.02 1.92 -7.95
C PHE A 4 -13.15 2.71 -6.97
N ILE A 5 -11.82 2.59 -7.06
CA ILE A 5 -10.88 3.34 -6.20
C ILE A 5 -10.95 4.84 -6.50
N ALA A 6 -11.00 5.22 -7.78
CA ALA A 6 -11.14 6.60 -8.19
C ALA A 6 -12.46 7.22 -7.70
N ASP A 7 -13.56 6.47 -7.81
CA ASP A 7 -14.87 6.86 -7.30
C ASP A 7 -14.89 6.97 -5.77
N TYR A 8 -14.21 6.06 -5.07
CA TYR A 8 -14.04 6.12 -3.62
C TYR A 8 -13.30 7.41 -3.22
N TYR A 9 -12.17 7.75 -3.86
CA TYR A 9 -11.47 9.01 -3.59
C TYR A 9 -12.32 10.24 -3.91
N ARG A 10 -13.13 10.21 -4.98
CA ARG A 10 -14.04 11.31 -5.33
C ARG A 10 -15.12 11.52 -4.28
N LYS A 11 -15.60 10.44 -3.65
CA LYS A 11 -16.71 10.46 -2.69
C LYS A 11 -16.25 10.45 -1.23
N ILE A 12 -14.95 10.34 -0.95
CA ILE A 12 -14.46 10.03 0.39
C ILE A 12 -14.87 11.06 1.46
N GLU A 13 -14.97 12.33 1.07
CA GLU A 13 -15.40 13.44 1.92
C GLU A 13 -16.87 13.31 2.37
N THR A 14 -17.70 12.57 1.62
CA THR A 14 -19.12 12.37 1.94
C THR A 14 -19.36 11.31 3.02
N TYR A 15 -18.37 10.47 3.31
CA TYR A 15 -18.47 9.46 4.36
C TYR A 15 -18.12 10.04 5.74
N PRO A 16 -18.72 9.54 6.83
CA PRO A 16 -18.31 9.91 8.18
C PRO A 16 -16.85 9.50 8.41
N VAL A 17 -15.97 10.46 8.74
CA VAL A 17 -14.52 10.21 8.88
C VAL A 17 -14.20 9.01 9.77
N LEU A 18 -14.82 8.96 10.96
CA LEU A 18 -14.73 7.83 11.88
C LEU A 18 -15.91 6.89 11.67
N SER A 19 -15.63 5.59 11.60
CA SER A 19 -16.66 4.55 11.57
C SER A 19 -17.57 4.61 12.80
N GLN A 20 -18.86 4.35 12.60
CA GLN A 20 -19.90 4.42 13.64
C GLN A 20 -20.42 3.04 14.07
N VAL A 21 -19.78 1.96 13.60
CA VAL A 21 -20.18 0.58 13.90
C VAL A 21 -19.79 0.17 15.31
N GLN A 22 -20.47 -0.85 15.85
CA GLN A 22 -20.13 -1.44 17.15
C GLN A 22 -19.08 -2.55 17.00
N PRO A 23 -18.33 -2.88 18.06
CA PRO A 23 -17.46 -4.05 18.08
C PRO A 23 -18.21 -5.32 17.64
N ALA A 24 -17.51 -6.18 16.90
CA ALA A 24 -18.04 -7.43 16.32
C ALA A 24 -19.17 -7.28 15.29
N TYR A 25 -19.49 -6.07 14.78
CA TYR A 25 -20.56 -5.88 13.79
C TYR A 25 -20.41 -6.78 12.53
N LEU A 26 -19.18 -7.06 12.10
CA LEU A 26 -18.92 -7.80 10.87
C LEU A 26 -19.16 -9.32 11.04
N HIS A 27 -19.06 -9.85 12.27
CA HIS A 27 -19.28 -11.28 12.53
C HIS A 27 -20.72 -11.73 12.24
N SER A 28 -21.71 -10.85 12.44
CA SER A 28 -23.10 -11.15 12.13
C SER A 28 -23.47 -10.92 10.67
N GLN A 29 -22.58 -10.28 9.90
CA GLN A 29 -22.79 -9.92 8.50
C GLN A 29 -22.13 -10.91 7.52
N LEU A 30 -21.14 -11.68 7.99
CA LEU A 30 -20.40 -12.66 7.19
C LEU A 30 -20.77 -14.12 7.54
N PRO A 31 -20.60 -15.05 6.58
CA PRO A 31 -20.71 -16.48 6.84
C PRO A 31 -19.69 -16.95 7.91
N GLN A 32 -20.06 -17.94 8.71
CA GLN A 32 -19.19 -18.49 9.76
C GLN A 32 -18.04 -19.35 9.21
N THR A 33 -18.15 -19.81 7.96
CA THR A 33 -17.14 -20.63 7.29
C THR A 33 -16.88 -20.08 5.89
N PRO A 34 -15.66 -20.24 5.34
CA PRO A 34 -15.37 -19.80 3.98
C PRO A 34 -16.25 -20.55 2.96
N PRO A 35 -16.54 -19.92 1.81
CA PRO A 35 -17.33 -20.56 0.76
C PRO A 35 -16.57 -21.74 0.14
N TYR A 36 -17.28 -22.85 -0.09
CA TYR A 36 -16.72 -24.03 -0.77
C TYR A 36 -16.62 -23.87 -2.29
N ARG A 37 -17.34 -22.89 -2.85
CA ARG A 37 -17.41 -22.62 -4.28
C ARG A 37 -16.98 -21.19 -4.55
N PRO A 38 -16.42 -20.91 -5.73
CA PRO A 38 -16.07 -19.54 -6.11
C PRO A 38 -17.31 -18.66 -6.18
N GLU A 39 -17.13 -17.39 -5.83
CA GLU A 39 -18.16 -16.35 -5.93
C GLU A 39 -17.80 -15.35 -7.04
N PRO A 40 -18.80 -14.76 -7.71
CA PRO A 40 -18.55 -13.74 -8.72
C PRO A 40 -18.00 -12.46 -8.06
N MET A 41 -17.08 -11.79 -8.75
CA MET A 41 -16.45 -10.55 -8.25
C MET A 41 -17.48 -9.46 -7.90
N ASP A 42 -18.58 -9.38 -8.64
CA ASP A 42 -19.64 -8.39 -8.39
C ASP A 42 -20.33 -8.60 -7.04
N ALA A 43 -20.50 -9.86 -6.60
CA ALA A 43 -21.03 -10.15 -5.26
C ALA A 43 -20.06 -9.68 -4.18
N ILE A 44 -18.77 -9.99 -4.34
CA ILE A 44 -17.71 -9.57 -3.41
C ILE A 44 -17.66 -8.03 -3.32
N MET A 45 -17.71 -7.33 -4.46
CA MET A 45 -17.68 -5.86 -4.47
C MET A 45 -18.94 -5.22 -3.87
N LYS A 46 -20.09 -5.89 -3.95
CA LYS A 46 -21.31 -5.46 -3.26
C LYS A 46 -21.16 -5.59 -1.73
N ASP A 47 -20.51 -6.64 -1.26
CA ASP A 47 -20.23 -6.83 0.16
C ASP A 47 -19.19 -5.82 0.67
N VAL A 48 -18.16 -5.51 -0.13
CA VAL A 48 -17.20 -4.43 0.17
C VAL A 48 -17.95 -3.10 0.36
N GLN A 49 -18.88 -2.76 -0.54
CA GLN A 49 -19.61 -1.50 -0.45
C GLN A 49 -20.60 -1.45 0.73
N SER A 50 -21.30 -2.54 1.00
CA SER A 50 -22.39 -2.56 1.98
C SER A 50 -21.94 -2.90 3.40
N GLN A 51 -20.87 -3.68 3.56
CA GLN A 51 -20.39 -4.16 4.85
C GLN A 51 -19.04 -3.57 5.26
N ILE A 52 -18.10 -3.40 4.32
CA ILE A 52 -16.73 -2.98 4.66
C ILE A 52 -16.58 -1.45 4.69
N ILE A 53 -17.03 -0.74 3.66
CA ILE A 53 -16.91 0.74 3.59
C ILE A 53 -17.51 1.43 4.82
N PRO A 54 -18.71 1.08 5.33
CA PRO A 54 -19.27 1.72 6.52
C PRO A 54 -18.48 1.45 7.79
N GLY A 55 -17.67 0.38 7.81
CA GLY A 55 -16.91 -0.07 8.96
C GLY A 55 -15.49 0.47 9.03
N ILE A 56 -14.95 1.04 7.96
CA ILE A 56 -13.59 1.59 7.95
C ILE A 56 -13.58 3.05 8.42
N THR A 57 -12.53 3.43 9.14
CA THR A 57 -12.19 4.84 9.36
C THR A 57 -11.52 5.37 8.09
N HIS A 58 -12.02 6.47 7.53
CA HIS A 58 -11.53 7.00 6.26
C HIS A 58 -10.30 7.89 6.47
N TRP A 59 -9.13 7.28 6.63
CA TRP A 59 -7.84 7.96 6.81
C TRP A 59 -7.48 8.94 5.69
N LEU A 60 -7.97 8.68 4.47
CA LEU A 60 -7.74 9.53 3.30
C LEU A 60 -8.83 10.61 3.14
N SER A 61 -9.78 10.71 4.07
CA SER A 61 -10.71 11.82 4.07
C SER A 61 -9.95 13.14 4.25
N PRO A 62 -10.30 14.21 3.52
CA PRO A 62 -9.71 15.53 3.74
C PRO A 62 -9.99 16.08 5.15
N ASN A 63 -10.94 15.48 5.86
CA ASN A 63 -11.35 15.86 7.21
C ASN A 63 -10.77 14.94 8.31
N PHE A 64 -9.79 14.08 7.99
CA PHE A 64 -9.11 13.24 8.98
C PHE A 64 -7.93 13.96 9.62
N PHE A 65 -8.06 14.32 10.89
CA PHE A 65 -7.03 15.03 11.68
C PHE A 65 -6.56 14.25 12.92
N GLY A 66 -6.85 12.95 12.98
CA GLY A 66 -6.35 12.08 14.04
C GLY A 66 -4.90 11.64 13.78
N PHE A 67 -4.11 11.43 14.82
CA PHE A 67 -2.76 10.85 14.73
C PHE A 67 -1.82 11.59 13.74
N PHE A 68 -1.04 10.83 12.96
CA PHE A 68 -0.24 11.32 11.84
C PHE A 68 -0.84 10.81 10.51
N PRO A 69 -0.87 11.65 9.45
CA PRO A 69 -1.49 11.27 8.19
C PRO A 69 -0.69 10.18 7.47
N ALA A 70 -1.39 9.17 6.95
CA ALA A 70 -0.85 8.22 5.99
C ALA A 70 -0.91 8.85 4.59
N THR A 71 0.04 9.72 4.27
CA THR A 71 0.05 10.46 2.99
C THR A 71 0.25 9.52 1.81
N VAL A 72 -0.52 9.72 0.73
CA VAL A 72 -0.47 8.91 -0.48
C VAL A 72 -0.31 9.78 -1.72
N SER A 73 0.17 9.18 -2.81
CA SER A 73 0.20 9.81 -4.14
C SER A 73 -0.15 8.78 -5.21
N THR A 74 -0.64 9.25 -6.36
CA THR A 74 -0.92 8.38 -7.51
C THR A 74 0.35 7.71 -8.04
N ALA A 75 1.50 8.38 -7.96
CA ALA A 75 2.80 7.81 -8.33
C ALA A 75 3.17 6.62 -7.43
N ALA A 76 3.02 6.76 -6.10
CA ALA A 76 3.26 5.67 -5.17
C ALA A 76 2.29 4.50 -5.40
N PHE A 77 1.01 4.78 -5.67
CA PHE A 77 0.01 3.75 -5.95
C PHE A 77 0.34 2.95 -7.23
N LEU A 78 0.79 3.61 -8.30
CA LEU A 78 1.27 2.92 -9.51
C LEU A 78 2.53 2.09 -9.23
N GLY A 79 3.41 2.58 -8.36
CA GLY A 79 4.58 1.82 -7.87
C GLY A 79 4.17 0.53 -7.17
N GLU A 80 3.19 0.58 -6.26
CA GLU A 80 2.63 -0.61 -5.59
C GLU A 80 1.99 -1.59 -6.58
N MET A 81 1.23 -1.10 -7.56
CA MET A 81 0.64 -1.93 -8.62
C MET A 81 1.71 -2.64 -9.45
N LEU A 82 2.77 -1.93 -9.86
CA LEU A 82 3.89 -2.50 -10.63
C LEU A 82 4.69 -3.50 -9.79
N CYS A 83 4.98 -3.17 -8.54
CA CYS A 83 5.68 -4.05 -7.59
C CYS A 83 4.91 -5.38 -7.44
N THR A 84 3.61 -5.31 -7.19
CA THR A 84 2.74 -6.49 -7.06
C THR A 84 2.61 -7.23 -8.38
N CYS A 85 2.57 -6.54 -9.52
CA CYS A 85 2.50 -7.16 -10.84
C CYS A 85 3.73 -8.01 -11.16
N PHE A 86 4.92 -7.54 -10.80
CA PHE A 86 6.15 -8.32 -10.99
C PHE A 86 6.26 -9.47 -10.00
N ASN A 87 5.72 -9.32 -8.78
CA ASN A 87 5.72 -10.33 -7.73
C ASN A 87 7.11 -11.00 -7.53
N SER A 88 8.18 -10.20 -7.70
CA SER A 88 9.56 -10.65 -7.60
C SER A 88 9.99 -10.76 -6.15
N VAL A 89 10.77 -11.80 -5.81
CA VAL A 89 11.30 -11.99 -4.44
C VAL A 89 12.80 -11.69 -4.41
N GLY A 90 13.18 -10.49 -3.96
CA GLY A 90 14.55 -9.98 -3.99
C GLY A 90 15.41 -10.34 -2.77
N PHE A 91 15.47 -11.62 -2.36
CA PHE A 91 16.27 -12.02 -1.18
C PHE A 91 17.79 -12.10 -1.43
N ASN A 92 18.19 -12.15 -2.71
CA ASN A 92 19.58 -11.95 -3.14
C ASN A 92 19.60 -11.28 -4.51
N TRP A 93 20.78 -10.77 -4.92
CA TRP A 93 20.92 -10.03 -6.18
C TRP A 93 20.49 -10.86 -7.40
N LEU A 94 20.85 -12.15 -7.46
CA LEU A 94 20.49 -13.03 -8.58
C LEU A 94 18.98 -13.24 -8.71
N ALA A 95 18.22 -13.17 -7.61
CA ALA A 95 16.79 -13.37 -7.59
C ALA A 95 16.00 -12.19 -8.17
N SER A 96 16.51 -10.95 -8.07
CA SER A 96 15.96 -9.79 -8.76
C SER A 96 16.98 -8.64 -8.85
N PRO A 97 17.89 -8.65 -9.83
CA PRO A 97 18.99 -7.68 -9.92
C PRO A 97 18.50 -6.23 -9.98
N ALA A 98 17.48 -5.97 -10.81
CA ALA A 98 16.94 -4.64 -10.99
C ALA A 98 16.31 -4.08 -9.69
N SER A 99 15.67 -4.92 -8.87
CA SER A 99 15.12 -4.50 -7.58
C SER A 99 16.23 -4.06 -6.63
N THR A 100 17.29 -4.87 -6.50
CA THR A 100 18.42 -4.56 -5.61
C THR A 100 19.17 -3.30 -6.05
N GLU A 101 19.51 -3.19 -7.33
CA GLU A 101 20.24 -2.02 -7.85
C GLU A 101 19.41 -0.73 -7.75
N LEU A 102 18.11 -0.81 -8.05
CA LEU A 102 17.22 0.35 -7.95
C LEU A 102 17.03 0.81 -6.49
N GLU A 103 16.94 -0.12 -5.54
CA GLU A 103 16.89 0.20 -4.12
C GLU A 103 18.13 0.98 -3.68
N MET A 104 19.33 0.51 -4.05
CA MET A 104 20.59 1.20 -3.73
C MET A 104 20.63 2.62 -4.31
N VAL A 105 20.22 2.79 -5.58
CA VAL A 105 20.18 4.10 -6.25
C VAL A 105 19.19 5.05 -5.57
N VAL A 106 17.97 4.59 -5.26
CA VAL A 106 16.93 5.42 -4.64
C VAL A 106 17.30 5.79 -3.21
N MET A 107 17.94 4.89 -2.46
CA MET A 107 18.45 5.19 -1.12
C MET A 107 19.55 6.25 -1.16
N ASP A 108 20.46 6.18 -2.14
CA ASP A 108 21.45 7.24 -2.34
C ASP A 108 20.76 8.57 -2.72
N TRP A 109 19.75 8.57 -3.60
CA TRP A 109 18.98 9.79 -3.92
C TRP A 109 18.31 10.40 -2.69
N LEU A 110 17.73 9.55 -1.83
CA LEU A 110 17.11 10.01 -0.59
C LEU A 110 18.15 10.57 0.39
N ALA A 111 19.30 9.91 0.53
CA ALA A 111 20.41 10.41 1.35
C ALA A 111 20.91 11.78 0.86
N HIS A 112 20.99 11.99 -0.46
CA HIS A 112 21.32 13.30 -1.04
C HIS A 112 20.24 14.34 -0.74
N ALA A 113 18.96 14.00 -0.89
CA ALA A 113 17.84 14.90 -0.60
C ALA A 113 17.82 15.35 0.87
N LEU A 114 18.20 14.44 1.78
CA LEU A 114 18.35 14.70 3.22
C LEU A 114 19.68 15.37 3.59
N LYS A 115 20.58 15.59 2.62
CA LYS A 115 21.93 16.14 2.81
C LYS A 115 22.78 15.35 3.81
N LEU A 116 22.64 14.02 3.81
CA LEU A 116 23.43 13.15 4.66
C LEU A 116 24.89 13.06 4.16
N PRO A 117 25.87 12.84 5.06
CA PRO A 117 27.25 12.56 4.66
C PRO A 117 27.36 11.31 3.78
N SER A 118 28.38 11.25 2.91
CA SER A 118 28.64 10.10 2.03
C SER A 118 28.89 8.78 2.76
N SER A 119 29.22 8.82 4.07
CA SER A 119 29.33 7.62 4.90
C SER A 119 28.02 6.83 5.03
N PHE A 120 26.88 7.43 4.68
CA PHE A 120 25.55 6.81 4.64
C PHE A 120 25.10 6.36 3.24
N MET A 121 25.94 6.56 2.22
CA MET A 121 25.61 6.24 0.83
C MET A 121 26.36 4.98 0.38
N PHE A 122 25.74 4.21 -0.51
CA PHE A 122 26.39 3.06 -1.16
C PHE A 122 27.55 3.51 -2.05
N SER A 123 27.36 4.61 -2.78
CA SER A 123 28.41 5.24 -3.61
C SER A 123 29.58 5.82 -2.80
N GLY A 124 29.39 6.13 -1.51
CA GLY A 124 30.39 6.77 -0.65
C GLY A 124 31.43 5.81 -0.04
N LYS A 125 31.24 4.50 -0.14
CA LYS A 125 32.18 3.47 0.33
C LYS A 125 32.39 2.36 -0.70
N CYS A 126 33.07 2.66 -1.82
CA CYS A 126 33.71 1.62 -2.61
C CYS A 126 35.00 1.15 -1.91
N GLN A 127 34.87 0.22 -0.97
CA GLN A 127 35.89 -0.82 -0.80
C GLN A 127 35.20 -2.14 -1.15
N PRO A 128 35.68 -2.87 -2.17
CA PRO A 128 34.93 -3.99 -2.72
C PRO A 128 34.82 -5.11 -1.67
N LEU A 129 33.60 -5.42 -1.24
CA LEU A 129 33.28 -6.57 -0.39
C LEU A 129 33.04 -7.86 -1.21
N ILE A 130 33.48 -7.88 -2.46
CA ILE A 130 33.43 -9.08 -3.30
C ILE A 130 34.81 -9.21 -3.95
N ASN A 131 35.69 -9.98 -3.30
CA ASN A 131 36.85 -10.58 -3.96
C ASN A 131 36.42 -11.94 -4.55
N PRO A 132 37.00 -12.36 -5.69
CA PRO A 132 36.61 -13.54 -6.45
C PRO A 132 36.81 -14.87 -5.71
#